data_AF-A0A2T0GA02-F1
#
_entry.id   AF-A0A2T0GA02-F1
#
_cell.length_a   1.000
_cell.length_b   1.000
_cell.length_c   1.000
_cell.angle_alpha   90.00
_cell.angle_beta   90.00
_cell.angle_gamma   90.00
#
_symmetry.space_group_name_H-M   'P 1'
#
loop_
_entity.id
_entity.type
_entity.pdbx_description
1 polymer ?
#
loop_
_entity_poly.entity_id
_entity_poly.type
_entity_poly.pdbx_seq_one_letter_code
_entity_poly.pdbx_strand_id
1 'polypeptide(L)'
;MYCFLQNIVVIASSLAAFISIIVTVTQFNKKNNLEYITKERSEWRKGIRLIIADLLADRNRRLAISRLKAQINPYGINLTDESTGDYYMKDGHIWKLLNSFTYNEEDCEKLSRYLELLLKYDWERSKNEIKICFKKCKTSVNEEYIGEVKRHTSPKKQSNDNNNLEKETLK
;
A
#
# COMPACT_ATOMS: atom_id res chain seq x y z
N MET A 1 48.83 42.85 19.54
CA MET A 1 47.49 42.94 18.90
C MET A 1 47.22 41.78 17.92
N TYR A 2 48.19 41.41 17.07
CA TYR A 2 48.05 40.32 16.07
C TYR A 2 47.74 38.92 16.66
N CYS A 3 48.42 38.51 17.73
CA CYS A 3 48.15 37.22 18.39
C CYS A 3 46.72 37.12 18.97
N PHE A 4 46.13 38.23 19.41
CA PHE A 4 44.77 38.24 19.96
C PHE A 4 43.72 38.01 18.88
N LEU A 5 43.89 38.66 17.72
CA LEU A 5 43.03 38.46 16.55
C LEU A 5 43.15 37.03 15.99
N GLN A 6 44.37 36.47 15.98
CA GLN A 6 44.60 35.11 15.48
C GLN A 6 43.93 34.03 16.33
N ASN A 7 43.92 34.19 17.66
CA ASN A 7 43.20 33.29 18.55
C ASN A 7 41.68 33.33 18.33
N ILE A 8 41.10 34.51 18.09
CA ILE A 8 39.66 34.66 17.78
C ILE A 8 39.32 33.93 16.48
N VAL A 9 40.15 34.07 15.43
CA VAL A 9 39.92 33.39 14.15
C VAL A 9 39.99 31.88 14.28
N VAL A 10 40.94 31.34 15.06
CA VAL A 10 41.06 29.89 15.30
C VAL A 10 39.83 29.35 16.04
N ILE A 11 39.36 30.03 17.09
CA ILE A 11 38.16 29.62 17.85
C ILE A 11 36.89 29.71 16.99
N ALA A 12 36.74 30.75 16.17
CA ALA A 12 35.61 30.90 15.27
C ALA A 12 35.59 29.81 14.17
N SER A 13 36.77 29.48 13.61
CA SER A 13 36.91 28.46 12.57
C SER A 13 36.61 27.04 13.08
N SER A 14 37.03 26.71 14.30
CA SER A 14 36.76 25.40 14.91
C SER A 14 35.29 25.23 15.26
N LEU A 15 34.63 26.28 15.74
CA LEU A 15 33.19 26.27 16.01
C LEU A 15 32.36 26.12 14.73
N ALA A 16 32.74 26.82 13.66
CA ALA A 16 32.09 26.70 12.36
C ALA A 16 32.23 25.29 11.75
N ALA A 17 33.41 24.68 11.88
CA ALA A 17 33.64 23.30 11.45
C ALA A 17 32.76 22.31 12.24
N PHE A 18 32.64 22.51 13.57
CA PHE A 18 31.81 21.66 14.43
C PHE A 18 30.33 21.72 14.05
N ILE A 19 29.80 22.93 13.80
CA ILE A 19 28.42 23.12 13.32
C ILE A 19 28.23 22.46 11.95
N SER A 20 29.20 22.60 11.05
CA SER A 20 29.14 22.01 9.70
C SER A 20 29.12 20.47 9.74
N ILE A 21 29.85 19.84 10.67
CA ILE A 21 29.82 18.39 10.88
C ILE A 21 28.42 17.94 11.33
N ILE A 22 27.81 18.63 12.32
CA ILE A 22 26.47 18.29 12.83
C ILE A 22 25.42 18.41 11.71
N VAL A 23 25.45 19.49 10.93
CA VAL A 23 24.52 19.68 9.80
C VAL A 23 24.72 18.60 8.74
N THR A 24 25.97 18.25 8.41
CA THR A 24 26.25 17.22 7.40
C THR A 24 25.78 15.83 7.85
N VAL A 25 26.02 15.46 9.11
CA VAL A 25 25.57 14.17 9.68
C VAL A 25 24.04 14.09 9.69
N THR A 26 23.34 15.15 10.07
CA THR A 26 21.86 15.14 10.06
C THR A 26 21.28 15.03 8.65
N GLN A 27 21.89 15.69 7.66
CA GLN A 27 21.49 15.59 6.25
C GLN A 27 21.77 14.20 5.68
N PHE A 28 22.91 13.60 6.02
CA PHE A 28 23.28 12.24 5.62
C PHE A 28 22.31 11.20 6.19
N ASN A 29 21.99 11.29 7.49
CA ASN A 29 21.04 10.39 8.13
C ASN A 29 19.63 10.47 7.52
N LYS A 30 19.16 11.68 7.19
CA LYS A 30 17.86 11.88 6.52
C LYS A 30 17.82 11.22 5.13
N LYS A 31 18.88 11.38 4.33
CA LYS A 31 19.00 10.77 3.00
C LYS A 31 19.01 9.25 3.09
N ASN A 32 19.82 8.69 3.99
CA ASN A 32 19.92 7.25 4.19
C ASN A 32 18.58 6.64 4.64
N ASN A 33 17.86 7.30 5.54
CA ASN A 33 16.54 6.85 5.98
C ASN A 33 15.50 6.89 4.85
N LEU A 34 15.52 7.93 4.01
CA LEU A 34 14.62 8.03 2.86
C LEU A 34 14.92 6.97 1.81
N GLU A 35 16.20 6.73 1.51
CA GLU A 35 16.65 5.67 0.60
C GLU A 35 16.25 4.29 1.12
N TYR A 36 16.41 4.05 2.43
CA TYR A 36 15.97 2.82 3.07
C TYR A 36 14.46 2.61 2.90
N ILE A 37 13.62 3.59 3.26
CA ILE A 37 12.16 3.49 3.12
C ILE A 37 11.75 3.29 1.65
N THR A 38 12.41 3.99 0.72
CA THR A 38 12.14 3.88 -0.71
C THR A 38 12.50 2.49 -1.23
N LYS A 39 13.62 1.93 -0.78
CA LYS A 39 14.05 0.57 -1.10
C LYS A 39 13.08 -0.46 -0.54
N GLU A 40 12.73 -0.39 0.74
CA GLU A 40 11.77 -1.30 1.38
C GLU A 40 10.42 -1.28 0.68
N ARG A 41 9.90 -0.09 0.32
CA ARG A 41 8.66 0.04 -0.47
C ARG A 41 8.77 -0.57 -1.86
N SER A 42 9.92 -0.43 -2.51
CA SER A 42 10.18 -1.05 -3.81
C SER A 42 10.20 -2.58 -3.69
N GLU A 43 10.89 -3.13 -2.70
CA GLU A 43 10.93 -4.58 -2.44
C GLU A 43 9.55 -5.13 -2.06
N TRP A 44 8.81 -4.43 -1.20
CA TRP A 44 7.42 -4.76 -0.87
C TRP A 44 6.54 -4.83 -2.13
N ARG A 45 6.60 -3.81 -3.02
CA ARG A 45 5.85 -3.82 -4.29
C ARG A 45 6.23 -4.98 -5.21
N LYS A 46 7.53 -5.33 -5.28
CA LYS A 46 7.98 -6.52 -6.03
C LYS A 46 7.40 -7.79 -5.42
N GLY A 47 7.42 -7.92 -4.10
CA GLY A 47 6.82 -9.03 -3.36
C GLY A 47 5.34 -9.22 -3.69
N ILE A 48 4.54 -8.15 -3.64
CA ILE A 48 3.12 -8.21 -4.00
C ILE A 48 2.91 -8.64 -5.46
N ARG A 49 3.71 -8.12 -6.41
CA ARG A 49 3.62 -8.53 -7.83
C ARG A 49 3.96 -10.00 -8.05
N LEU A 50 4.97 -10.52 -7.35
CA LEU A 50 5.31 -11.94 -7.40
C LEU A 50 4.20 -12.81 -6.83
N ILE A 51 3.58 -12.38 -5.72
CA ILE A 51 2.42 -13.08 -5.15
C ILE A 51 1.26 -13.12 -6.16
N ILE A 52 0.93 -12.00 -6.81
CA ILE A 52 -0.10 -11.96 -7.86
C ILE A 52 0.24 -12.95 -8.98
N ALA A 53 1.49 -12.96 -9.47
CA ALA A 53 1.92 -13.90 -10.50
C ALA A 53 1.79 -15.37 -10.05
N ASP A 54 2.18 -15.69 -8.81
CA ASP A 54 2.06 -17.04 -8.25
C ASP A 54 0.60 -17.47 -8.05
N LEU A 55 -0.30 -16.55 -7.66
CA LEU A 55 -1.74 -16.81 -7.52
C LEU A 55 -2.37 -17.17 -8.87
N LEU A 56 -2.05 -16.40 -9.92
CA LEU A 56 -2.60 -16.56 -11.26
C LEU A 56 -1.98 -17.73 -12.04
N ALA A 57 -0.72 -18.10 -11.76
CA ALA A 57 -0.03 -19.19 -12.45
C ALA A 57 -0.45 -20.60 -12.00
N ASP A 58 -1.47 -20.72 -11.14
CA ASP A 58 -2.02 -21.97 -10.57
C ASP A 58 -0.97 -22.91 -9.92
N ARG A 59 0.20 -22.36 -9.58
CA ARG A 59 1.29 -23.10 -8.96
C ARG A 59 1.64 -22.45 -7.64
N ASN A 60 1.73 -23.26 -6.59
CA ASN A 60 2.15 -22.80 -5.26
C ASN A 60 1.23 -21.73 -4.60
N ARG A 61 -0.08 -21.73 -4.90
CA ARG A 61 -1.07 -20.80 -4.30
C ARG A 61 -0.99 -20.74 -2.77
N ARG A 62 -0.76 -21.88 -2.10
CA ARG A 62 -0.57 -21.95 -0.63
C ARG A 62 0.65 -21.15 -0.15
N LEU A 63 1.77 -21.27 -0.86
CA LEU A 63 2.98 -20.53 -0.55
C LEU A 63 2.80 -19.03 -0.84
N ALA A 64 2.13 -18.69 -1.94
CA ALA A 64 1.78 -17.32 -2.28
C ALA A 64 0.96 -16.64 -1.18
N ILE A 65 -0.08 -17.32 -0.67
CA ILE A 65 -0.90 -16.81 0.43
C ILE A 65 -0.10 -16.70 1.73
N SER A 66 0.75 -17.68 2.05
CA SER A 66 1.60 -17.63 3.23
C SER A 66 2.52 -16.40 3.20
N ARG A 67 3.14 -16.12 2.05
CA ARG A 67 3.94 -14.90 1.83
C ARG A 67 3.09 -13.65 1.92
N LEU A 68 1.88 -13.65 1.35
CA LEU A 68 0.97 -12.52 1.37
C LEU A 68 0.62 -12.07 2.79
N LYS A 69 0.35 -13.01 3.69
CA LYS A 69 0.04 -12.71 5.10
C LYS A 69 1.13 -11.92 5.81
N ALA A 70 2.39 -12.04 5.37
CA ALA A 70 3.52 -11.27 5.90
C ALA A 70 3.67 -9.87 5.25
N GLN A 71 3.01 -9.61 4.13
CA GLN A 71 3.12 -8.36 3.36
C GLN A 71 1.95 -7.40 3.59
N ILE A 72 0.80 -7.90 4.06
CA ILE A 72 -0.42 -7.10 4.31
C ILE A 72 -0.50 -6.63 5.76
N ASN A 73 -1.35 -5.63 6.02
CA ASN A 73 -1.51 -5.04 7.34
C ASN A 73 -2.20 -6.01 8.32
N PRO A 74 -1.54 -6.42 9.43
CA PRO A 74 -2.14 -7.34 10.40
C PRO A 74 -3.29 -6.73 11.20
N TYR A 75 -3.41 -5.40 11.26
CA TYR A 75 -4.50 -4.74 11.98
C TYR A 75 -5.88 -4.96 11.34
N GLY A 76 -5.94 -5.49 10.12
CA GLY A 76 -7.19 -5.87 9.45
C GLY A 76 -7.82 -7.17 9.94
N ILE A 77 -7.07 -8.04 10.62
CA ILE A 77 -7.52 -9.40 10.97
C ILE A 77 -8.83 -9.38 11.77
N ASN A 78 -8.95 -8.44 12.71
CA ASN A 78 -10.08 -8.36 13.65
C ASN A 78 -11.13 -7.33 13.24
N LEU A 79 -11.02 -6.72 12.05
CA LEU A 79 -12.00 -5.74 11.59
C LEU A 79 -13.16 -6.45 10.91
N THR A 80 -14.34 -6.37 11.52
CA THR A 80 -15.58 -6.99 11.01
C THR A 80 -16.55 -5.96 10.41
N ASP A 81 -16.41 -4.69 10.77
CA ASP A 81 -17.29 -3.62 10.29
C ASP A 81 -16.89 -3.10 8.90
N GLU A 82 -17.55 -3.63 7.87
CA GLU A 82 -17.37 -3.25 6.46
C GLU A 82 -17.88 -1.84 6.12
N SER A 83 -18.63 -1.18 7.02
CA SER A 83 -19.13 0.17 6.77
C SER A 83 -18.01 1.22 6.93
N THR A 84 -17.03 0.94 7.78
CA THR A 84 -15.99 1.88 8.17
C THR A 84 -14.83 1.91 7.16
N GLY A 85 -14.35 3.10 6.80
CA GLY A 85 -13.20 3.24 5.89
C GLY A 85 -11.92 2.57 6.41
N ASP A 86 -11.75 2.51 7.72
CA ASP A 86 -10.67 1.83 8.43
C ASP A 86 -10.57 0.34 8.07
N TYR A 87 -11.70 -0.34 7.87
CA TYR A 87 -11.75 -1.74 7.42
C TYR A 87 -10.98 -1.95 6.11
N TYR A 88 -11.18 -1.06 5.14
CA TYR A 88 -10.51 -1.15 3.85
C TYR A 88 -9.06 -0.69 3.91
N MET A 89 -8.78 0.36 4.68
CA MET A 89 -7.43 0.93 4.84
C MET A 89 -6.46 0.01 5.59
N LYS A 90 -6.98 -0.91 6.40
CA LYS A 90 -6.19 -1.88 7.16
C LYS A 90 -6.25 -3.29 6.55
N ASP A 91 -6.60 -3.42 5.28
CA ASP A 91 -6.65 -4.70 4.56
C ASP A 91 -7.69 -5.71 5.12
N GLY A 92 -8.71 -5.24 5.85
CA GLY A 92 -9.76 -6.10 6.42
C GLY A 92 -10.53 -6.90 5.37
N HIS A 93 -10.76 -6.34 4.18
CA HIS A 93 -11.37 -7.03 3.04
C HIS A 93 -10.49 -8.16 2.47
N ILE A 94 -9.17 -7.99 2.50
CA ILE A 94 -8.20 -9.02 2.09
C ILE A 94 -8.21 -10.14 3.13
N TRP A 95 -8.16 -9.80 4.43
CA TRP A 95 -8.25 -10.79 5.51
C TRP A 95 -9.57 -11.56 5.49
N LYS A 96 -10.69 -10.88 5.24
CA LYS A 96 -12.00 -11.53 5.07
C LYS A 96 -11.97 -12.56 3.94
N LEU A 97 -11.44 -12.19 2.76
CA LEU A 97 -11.31 -13.11 1.64
C LEU A 97 -10.36 -14.28 1.96
N LEU A 98 -9.25 -14.02 2.65
CA LEU A 98 -8.29 -15.06 3.05
C LEU A 98 -8.85 -16.05 4.07
N ASN A 99 -9.78 -15.62 4.93
CA ASN A 99 -10.40 -16.47 5.94
C ASN A 99 -11.39 -17.47 5.35
N SER A 100 -12.06 -17.12 4.24
CA SER A 100 -12.99 -18.00 3.52
C SER A 100 -12.41 -18.55 2.20
N PHE A 101 -11.08 -18.50 2.05
CA PHE A 101 -10.41 -18.76 0.77
C PHE A 101 -10.46 -20.25 0.38
N THR A 102 -11.01 -20.56 -0.79
CA THR A 102 -11.17 -21.94 -1.29
C THR A 102 -10.10 -22.37 -2.27
N TYR A 103 -9.15 -21.49 -2.62
CA TYR A 103 -8.11 -21.71 -3.62
C TYR A 103 -8.63 -22.02 -5.03
N ASN A 104 -9.90 -21.76 -5.31
CA ASN A 104 -10.44 -21.79 -6.66
C ASN A 104 -9.91 -20.62 -7.49
N GLU A 105 -10.11 -20.67 -8.80
CA GLU A 105 -9.66 -19.62 -9.72
C GLU A 105 -10.33 -18.27 -9.42
N GLU A 106 -11.63 -18.27 -9.11
CA GLU A 106 -12.39 -17.05 -8.80
C GLU A 106 -11.84 -16.30 -7.57
N ASP A 107 -11.53 -16.99 -6.48
CA ASP A 107 -10.94 -16.41 -5.27
C ASP A 107 -9.52 -15.89 -5.57
N CYS A 108 -8.76 -16.60 -6.39
CA CYS A 108 -7.41 -16.20 -6.79
C CYS A 108 -7.44 -14.95 -7.67
N GLU A 109 -8.36 -14.86 -8.64
CA GLU A 109 -8.58 -13.68 -9.46
C GLU A 109 -9.04 -12.50 -8.61
N LYS A 110 -10.01 -12.72 -7.71
CA LYS A 110 -10.52 -11.70 -6.81
C LYS A 110 -9.45 -11.17 -5.87
N LEU A 111 -8.64 -12.06 -5.30
CA LEU A 111 -7.51 -11.68 -4.44
C LEU A 111 -6.47 -10.90 -5.24
N SER A 112 -6.11 -11.38 -6.43
CA SER A 112 -5.17 -10.69 -7.32
C SER A 112 -5.66 -9.28 -7.63
N ARG A 113 -6.96 -9.10 -7.90
CA ARG A 113 -7.57 -7.79 -8.14
C ARG A 113 -7.45 -6.86 -6.94
N TYR A 114 -7.67 -7.35 -5.72
CA TYR A 114 -7.46 -6.54 -4.52
C TYR A 114 -6.00 -6.10 -4.35
N LEU A 115 -5.05 -6.99 -4.64
CA LEU A 115 -3.62 -6.65 -4.58
C LEU A 115 -3.20 -5.65 -5.66
N GLU A 116 -3.78 -5.71 -6.86
CA GLU A 116 -3.59 -4.69 -7.89
C GLU A 116 -4.09 -3.32 -7.44
N LEU A 117 -5.29 -3.27 -6.84
CA LEU A 117 -5.85 -2.03 -6.29
C LEU A 117 -4.96 -1.48 -5.17
N LEU A 118 -4.43 -2.35 -4.31
CA LEU A 118 -3.49 -1.99 -3.25
C LEU A 118 -2.21 -1.35 -3.82
N LEU A 119 -1.64 -1.94 -4.88
CA LEU A 119 -0.48 -1.39 -5.59
C LEU A 119 -0.79 -0.04 -6.26
N LYS A 120 -1.96 0.08 -6.89
CA LYS A 120 -2.42 1.33 -7.50
C LYS A 120 -2.56 2.42 -6.44
N TYR A 121 -3.15 2.09 -5.30
CA TYR A 121 -3.31 3.02 -4.19
C TYR A 121 -1.97 3.47 -3.59
N ASP A 122 -1.01 2.57 -3.39
CA ASP A 122 0.34 2.92 -2.94
C ASP A 122 1.03 3.90 -3.91
N TRP A 123 0.87 3.68 -5.22
CA TRP A 123 1.39 4.57 -6.25
C TRP A 123 0.77 5.97 -6.22
N GLU A 124 -0.55 6.07 -6.13
CA GLU A 124 -1.24 7.37 -6.02
C GLU A 124 -0.83 8.10 -4.74
N ARG A 125 -0.72 7.38 -3.62
CA ARG A 125 -0.21 7.93 -2.36
C ARG A 125 1.22 8.44 -2.51
N SER A 126 2.12 7.69 -3.13
CA SER A 126 3.52 8.09 -3.32
C SER A 126 3.64 9.35 -4.20
N LYS A 127 2.83 9.47 -5.26
CA LYS A 127 2.73 10.71 -6.04
C LYS A 127 2.20 11.88 -5.22
N ASN A 128 1.32 11.63 -4.27
CA ASN A 128 0.79 12.67 -3.39
C ASN A 128 1.80 13.07 -2.30
N GLU A 129 2.68 12.17 -1.85
CA GLU A 129 3.73 12.49 -0.87
C GLU A 129 4.79 13.46 -1.43
N ILE A 130 5.07 13.40 -2.73
CA ILE A 130 6.01 14.31 -3.41
C ILE A 130 5.37 15.65 -3.82
N LYS A 131 4.04 15.70 -3.93
CA LYS A 131 3.30 16.95 -4.17
C LYS A 131 3.18 17.68 -2.82
N ILE A 132 4.02 18.69 -2.61
CA ILE A 132 4.03 19.53 -1.40
C ILE A 132 2.60 20.02 -1.09
N CYS A 133 2.07 19.61 0.06
CA CYS A 133 0.80 20.03 0.71
C CYS A 133 -0.50 19.84 -0.08
N PHE A 134 -1.42 18.99 0.43
CA PHE A 134 -2.77 19.40 0.87
C PHE A 134 -3.46 18.21 1.56
N LYS A 135 -3.86 18.36 2.83
CA LYS A 135 -4.65 17.37 3.61
C LYS A 135 -5.86 16.83 2.84
N LYS A 136 -6.40 17.62 1.89
CA LYS A 136 -7.57 17.28 1.07
C LYS A 136 -7.34 16.13 0.08
N CYS A 137 -6.11 15.94 -0.43
CA CYS A 137 -5.85 14.90 -1.45
C CYS A 137 -5.67 13.49 -0.86
N LYS A 138 -5.23 13.36 0.39
CA LYS A 138 -5.12 12.05 1.05
C LYS A 138 -6.49 11.39 1.25
N THR A 139 -7.49 12.19 1.62
CA THR A 139 -8.87 11.71 1.79
C THR A 139 -9.48 11.27 0.46
N SER A 140 -9.28 12.02 -0.63
CA SER A 140 -9.82 11.64 -1.94
C SER A 140 -9.22 10.33 -2.48
N VAL A 141 -7.92 10.12 -2.30
CA VAL A 141 -7.27 8.85 -2.73
C VAL A 141 -7.78 7.66 -1.89
N ASN A 142 -8.05 7.87 -0.59
CA ASN A 142 -8.65 6.83 0.25
C ASN A 142 -10.09 6.52 -0.20
N GLU A 143 -10.92 7.53 -0.43
CA GLU A 143 -12.30 7.38 -0.89
C GLU A 143 -12.38 6.66 -2.23
N GLU A 144 -11.50 7.00 -3.18
CA GLU A 144 -11.39 6.33 -4.49
C GLU A 144 -11.08 4.84 -4.32
N TYR A 145 -10.05 4.51 -3.55
CA TYR A 145 -9.69 3.11 -3.27
C TYR A 145 -10.84 2.34 -2.59
N ILE A 146 -11.44 2.93 -1.54
CA ILE A 146 -12.58 2.30 -0.83
C ILE A 146 -13.74 2.05 -1.79
N GLY A 147 -14.04 3.00 -2.67
CA GLY A 147 -15.09 2.88 -3.68
C GLY A 147 -14.83 1.76 -4.69
N GLU A 148 -13.60 1.63 -5.19
CA GLU A 148 -13.19 0.54 -6.09
C GLU A 148 -13.31 -0.84 -5.41
N VAL A 149 -12.79 -0.98 -4.19
CA VAL A 149 -12.86 -2.23 -3.45
C VAL A 149 -14.32 -2.61 -3.13
N LYS A 150 -15.16 -1.65 -2.74
CA LYS A 150 -16.59 -1.89 -2.49
C LYS A 150 -17.31 -2.42 -3.72
N ARG A 151 -17.04 -1.86 -4.91
CA ARG A 151 -17.62 -2.34 -6.18
C ARG A 151 -17.28 -3.80 -6.47
N HIS A 152 -16.08 -4.23 -6.12
CA HIS A 152 -15.64 -5.62 -6.30
C HIS A 152 -16.04 -6.56 -5.13
N THR A 153 -16.34 -6.00 -3.96
CA THR A 153 -16.83 -6.77 -2.80
C THR A 153 -18.33 -7.05 -2.88
N SER A 154 -19.12 -6.13 -3.45
CA SER A 154 -20.57 -6.28 -3.57
C SER A 154 -20.96 -7.46 -4.48
N PRO A 155 -21.98 -8.27 -4.10
CA PRO A 155 -22.45 -9.35 -4.95
C PRO A 155 -22.94 -8.78 -6.29
N LYS A 156 -22.50 -9.38 -7.40
CA LYS A 156 -23.12 -9.11 -8.71
C LYS A 156 -24.61 -9.37 -8.57
N LYS A 157 -25.46 -8.37 -8.83
CA LYS A 157 -26.86 -8.64 -9.16
C LYS A 157 -26.83 -9.50 -10.42
N GLN A 158 -27.14 -10.78 -10.29
CA GLN A 158 -27.51 -11.60 -11.45
C GLN A 158 -28.67 -10.84 -12.13
N SER A 159 -28.47 -10.30 -13.33
CA SER A 159 -29.61 -9.92 -14.16
C SER A 159 -30.34 -11.22 -14.48
N ASN A 160 -31.56 -11.35 -13.96
CA ASN A 160 -32.47 -12.44 -14.31
C ASN A 160 -32.93 -12.24 -15.76
N ASP A 161 -32.09 -12.62 -16.72
CA ASP A 161 -32.43 -12.66 -18.15
C ASP A 161 -33.01 -14.02 -18.58
N ASN A 162 -33.30 -14.92 -17.63
CA ASN A 162 -33.84 -16.26 -17.91
C ASN A 162 -35.38 -16.36 -17.84
N ASN A 163 -36.11 -15.28 -17.55
CA ASN A 163 -37.58 -15.33 -17.41
C ASN A 163 -38.37 -15.11 -18.72
N ASN A 164 -37.69 -15.05 -19.87
CA ASN A 164 -38.35 -14.88 -21.17
C ASN A 164 -38.32 -16.12 -22.08
N LEU A 165 -37.63 -17.20 -21.71
CA LEU A 165 -37.61 -18.43 -22.52
C LEU A 165 -38.68 -19.46 -22.10
N GLU A 166 -39.19 -19.41 -20.87
CA GLU A 166 -40.28 -20.32 -20.42
C GLU A 166 -41.70 -19.84 -20.78
N LYS A 167 -41.85 -18.62 -21.31
CA LYS A 167 -43.16 -18.10 -21.74
C LYS A 167 -43.47 -18.32 -23.22
N GLU A 168 -42.51 -18.77 -24.02
CA GLU A 168 -42.71 -19.11 -25.43
C GLU A 168 -42.93 -20.61 -25.68
N THR A 169 -42.70 -21.49 -24.69
CA THR A 169 -42.89 -22.95 -24.82
C THR A 169 -44.23 -23.47 -24.32
N LEU A 170 -45.15 -22.58 -23.91
CA LEU A 170 -46.50 -22.91 -23.44
C LEU A 170 -47.62 -22.19 -24.23
N LYS A 171 -47.38 -21.87 -25.51
CA LYS A 171 -48.42 -21.46 -26.45
C LYS A 171 -48.56 -22.43 -27.60
#